data_AF-A0A8X8KIY9-F1
#
_entry.id   AF-A0A8X8KIY9-F1
#
_cell.length_a   1.000
_cell.length_b   1.000
_cell.length_c   1.000
_cell.angle_alpha   90.00
_cell.angle_beta   90.00
_cell.angle_gamma   90.00
#
_symmetry.space_group_name_H-M   'P 1'
#
loop_
_entity.id
_entity.type
_entity.pdbx_description
1 polymer ?
#
loop_
_entity_poly.entity_id
_entity_poly.type
_entity_poly.pdbx_seq_one_letter_code
_entity_poly.pdbx_strand_id
1 'polypeptide(L)' 'MKYKVIREEKQRNPIIVTKYNRGYLVLDSAHRYTALKKIGCQYVMCQVVEKDDYTIEIWNHQISHNDFLKISPNV' A
#
# COMPACT_ATOMS: atom_id res chain seq x y z
N MET A 1 -1.17 -9.89 6.29
CA MET A 1 -0.54 -10.11 4.96
C MET A 1 0.76 -10.91 5.02
N LYS A 2 1.76 -10.55 5.84
CA LYS A 2 3.06 -11.26 5.95
C LYS A 2 2.92 -12.80 6.03
N TYR A 3 2.11 -13.29 6.96
CA TYR A 3 1.87 -14.73 7.15
C TYR A 3 1.26 -15.42 5.92
N LYS A 4 0.46 -14.70 5.12
CA LYS A 4 -0.19 -15.27 3.93
C LYS A 4 0.80 -15.49 2.79
N VAL A 5 1.70 -14.53 2.57
CA VAL A 5 2.76 -14.64 1.54
C VAL A 5 3.76 -15.74 1.91
N ILE A 6 4.15 -15.83 3.19
CA ILE A 6 5.05 -16.89 3.67
C ILE A 6 4.38 -18.26 3.51
N ARG A 7 3.13 -18.42 3.95
CA ARG A 7 2.42 -19.71 3.90
C ARG A 7 2.14 -20.19 2.47
N GLU A 8 1.84 -19.27 1.57
CA GLU A 8 1.47 -19.61 0.18
C GLU A 8 2.67 -19.60 -0.78
N GLU A 9 3.84 -19.16 -0.31
CA GLU A 9 5.10 -19.01 -1.05
C GLU A 9 4.95 -18.27 -2.38
N LYS A 10 3.89 -17.47 -2.51
CA LYS A 10 3.50 -16.85 -3.77
C LYS A 10 3.05 -15.42 -3.56
N GLN A 11 3.57 -14.54 -4.42
CA GLN A 11 2.98 -13.24 -4.66
C GLN A 11 1.87 -13.38 -5.71
N ARG A 12 0.60 -13.49 -5.28
CA ARG A 12 -0.53 -13.64 -6.22
C ARG A 12 -0.79 -12.40 -7.07
N ASN A 13 -0.74 -11.23 -6.45
CA ASN A 13 -1.07 -9.96 -7.13
C ASN A 13 0.19 -9.07 -7.23
N PRO A 14 0.40 -8.37 -8.35
CA PRO A 14 1.47 -7.39 -8.48
C PRO A 14 1.30 -6.23 -7.51
N ILE A 15 2.42 -5.66 -7.05
CA ILE A 15 2.39 -4.32 -6.46
C ILE A 15 2.20 -3.34 -7.62
N ILE A 16 1.20 -2.46 -7.54
CA ILE A 16 0.96 -1.46 -8.59
C ILE A 16 1.86 -0.26 -8.31
N VAL A 17 2.65 0.12 -9.30
CA VAL A 17 3.62 1.21 -9.20
C VAL A 17 3.56 2.13 -10.40
N THR A 18 3.96 3.38 -10.22
CA THR A 18 4.28 4.27 -11.34
C THR A 18 5.73 4.73 -11.25
N LYS A 19 6.33 5.11 -12.39
CA LYS A 19 7.69 5.65 -12.41
C LYS A 19 7.72 7.01 -11.71
N TYR A 20 8.69 7.20 -10.83
CA TYR A 20 8.88 8.47 -10.12
C TYR A 20 10.38 8.72 -9.90
N ASN A 21 10.89 9.81 -10.47
CA ASN A 21 12.31 10.14 -10.49
C ASN A 21 13.18 8.97 -11.01
N ARG A 22 14.12 8.49 -10.18
CA ARG A 22 15.03 7.36 -10.49
C ARG A 22 14.50 6.01 -10.00
N GLY A 23 13.21 5.93 -9.64
CA GLY A 23 12.63 4.72 -9.06
C GLY A 23 11.13 4.60 -9.33
N TYR A 24 10.45 3.91 -8.41
CA TYR A 24 9.04 3.60 -8.51
C TYR A 24 8.30 4.05 -7.25
N LEU A 25 7.16 4.70 -7.44
CA LEU A 25 6.22 5.03 -6.37
C LEU A 25 5.17 3.92 -6.29
N VAL A 26 4.94 3.39 -5.09
CA VAL A 26 3.87 2.41 -4.85
C VAL A 26 2.52 3.11 -4.80
N LEU A 27 1.61 2.75 -5.71
CA LEU A 27 0.25 3.28 -5.79
C LEU A 27 -0.75 2.42 -5.04
N ASP A 28 -0.59 1.09 -5.09
CA ASP A 28 -1.41 0.15 -4.33
C ASP A 28 -0.56 -0.93 -3.65
N SER A 29 -1.09 -1.47 -2.54
CA SER A 29 -0.54 -2.63 -1.86
C SER A 29 0.81 -2.39 -1.18
N ALA A 30 1.03 -1.22 -0.58
CA ALA A 30 2.23 -0.91 0.23
C ALA A 30 2.50 -1.94 1.35
N HIS A 31 1.44 -2.53 1.91
CA HIS A 31 1.53 -3.61 2.91
C HIS A 31 2.12 -4.91 2.33
N ARG A 32 2.01 -5.16 1.02
CA ARG A 32 2.63 -6.31 0.33
C ARG A 32 4.11 -6.08 0.10
N TYR A 33 4.47 -4.89 -0.38
CA TYR A 33 5.88 -4.47 -0.51
C TYR A 33 6.63 -4.62 0.82
N THR A 34 6.07 -4.07 1.89
CA THR A 34 6.70 -4.14 3.23
C THR A 34 6.79 -5.57 3.76
N ALA A 35 5.84 -6.45 3.45
CA ALA A 35 5.90 -7.85 3.82
C ALA A 35 7.03 -8.59 3.09
N LEU A 36 7.14 -8.43 1.76
CA LEU A 36 8.18 -9.04 0.94
C LEU A 36 9.59 -8.56 1.35
N LYS A 37 9.73 -7.25 1.60
CA LYS A 37 10.96 -6.68 2.14
C LYS A 37 11.36 -7.30 3.48
N LYS A 38 10.39 -7.47 4.40
CA LYS A 38 10.60 -8.06 5.73
C LYS A 38 11.03 -9.53 5.72
N ILE A 39 10.76 -10.27 4.64
CA ILE A 39 11.17 -11.67 4.50
C ILE A 39 12.45 -11.83 3.67
N GLY A 40 13.11 -10.71 3.32
CA GLY A 40 14.40 -10.72 2.63
C GLY A 40 14.32 -10.81 1.11
N CYS A 41 13.16 -10.61 0.50
CA CYS A 41 13.07 -10.55 -0.96
C CYS A 41 13.84 -9.33 -1.50
N GLN A 42 14.83 -9.58 -2.35
CA GLN A 42 15.62 -8.53 -3.02
C GLN A 42 14.82 -7.83 -4.12
N TYR A 43 13.92 -8.58 -4.77
CA TYR A 43 13.05 -8.11 -5.85
C TYR A 43 11.60 -8.42 -5.53
N VAL A 44 10.69 -7.63 -6.11
CA VAL A 44 9.24 -7.84 -5.99
C VAL A 44 8.60 -7.74 -7.37
N MET A 45 7.56 -8.55 -7.59
CA MET A 45 6.81 -8.48 -8.85
C MET A 45 5.89 -7.25 -8.80
N CYS A 46 5.96 -6.41 -9.82
CA CYS A 46 5.18 -5.18 -9.90
C CYS A 46 4.54 -5.01 -11.28
N GLN A 47 3.43 -4.30 -11.28
CA GLN A 47 2.77 -3.82 -12.49
C GLN A 47 3.06 -2.33 -12.57
N VAL A 48 3.80 -1.92 -13.60
CA VAL A 48 4.06 -0.51 -13.88
C VAL A 48 2.86 0.03 -14.65
N VAL A 49 2.26 1.10 -14.13
CA VAL A 49 1.18 1.84 -14.78
C VAL A 49 1.64 3.26 -15.12
N GLU A 50 1.16 3.76 -16.24
CA GLU A 50 1.42 5.13 -16.70
C GLU A 50 0.40 6.10 -16.11
N LYS A 51 0.66 7.39 -16.21
CA LYS A 51 -0.16 8.44 -15.57
C LYS A 51 -1.62 8.41 -16.00
N ASP A 52 -1.89 8.01 -17.24
CA ASP A 52 -3.24 7.98 -17.81
C ASP A 52 -4.02 6.71 -17.45
N ASP A 53 -3.39 5.74 -16.77
CA ASP A 53 -4.02 4.49 -16.34
C ASP A 53 -4.75 4.60 -14.99
N TYR A 54 -4.62 5.73 -14.28
CA TYR A 54 -5.18 5.88 -12.94
C TYR A 54 -5.62 7.31 -12.60
N THR A 55 -6.56 7.39 -11.65
CA THR A 55 -6.95 8.64 -10.98
C THR A 55 -6.50 8.60 -9.52
N ILE A 56 -6.32 9.78 -8.92
CA ILE A 56 -6.07 9.91 -7.48
C ILE A 56 -7.34 10.43 -6.83
N GLU A 57 -7.87 9.63 -5.91
CA GLU A 57 -9.04 9.97 -5.11
C GLU A 57 -8.68 9.92 -3.62
N ILE A 58 -9.58 10.46 -2.79
CA ILE A 58 -9.40 10.53 -1.34
C ILE A 58 -10.57 9.82 -0.67
N TRP A 59 -10.26 9.01 0.33
CA TRP A 59 -11.25 8.44 1.24
C TRP A 59 -11.45 9.39 2.41
N ASN A 60 -12.71 9.84 2.60
CA ASN A 60 -13.08 10.60 3.78
C ASN A 60 -13.31 9.66 4.95
N HIS A 61 -12.63 9.89 6.07
CA HIS A 61 -12.91 9.16 7.30
C HIS A 61 -14.20 9.70 7.91
N GLN A 62 -15.24 8.86 7.93
CA GLN A 62 -16.43 9.14 8.71
C GLN A 62 -16.22 8.66 10.14
N ILE A 63 -16.19 9.59 11.09
CA ILE A 63 -16.04 9.32 12.51
C ILE A 63 -17.17 9.99 13.29
N SER A 64 -17.59 9.39 14.40
CA SER A 64 -18.54 10.03 15.31
C SER A 64 -17.86 11.17 16.08
N HIS A 65 -18.65 12.14 16.55
CA HIS A 65 -18.13 13.20 17.43
C HIS A 65 -17.43 12.61 18.68
N ASN A 66 -17.99 11.54 19.24
CA ASN A 66 -17.41 10.86 20.40
C ASN A 66 -16.04 10.22 20.07
N ASP A 67 -15.86 9.66 18.88
CA ASP A 67 -14.56 9.10 18.47
C ASP A 67 -13.54 10.20 18.15
N PHE A 68 -14.00 11.34 17.61
CA PHE A 68 -13.15 12.51 17.41
C PHE A 68 -12.59 13.02 18.75
N LEU A 69 -13.43 13.15 19.78
CA LEU A 69 -12.99 13.59 21.12
C LEU A 69 -11.99 12.62 21.77
N LYS A 70 -12.02 11.32 21.46
CA LYS A 70 -11.00 10.37 21.94
C LYS A 70 -9.63 10.60 21.30
N ILE A 71 -9.60 11.10 20.07
CA ILE A 71 -8.37 11.34 19.30
C ILE A 71 -7.83 12.75 19.57
N SER A 72 -8.73 13.70 19.81
CA SER A 72 -8.41 15.10 20.09
C SER A 72 -9.21 15.60 21.30
N PRO A 73 -8.80 15.22 22.53
CA PRO A 73 -9.58 15.50 23.73
C PRO A 73 -9.54 16.97 24.19
N ASN A 74 -8.68 17.81 23.61
CA ASN A 74 -8.48 19.20 24.00
C ASN A 74 -9.05 20.21 22.99
N VAL A 75 -9.98 19.77 22.13
CA VAL A 75 -10.75 20.60 21.21
C VAL A 75 -12.16 20.76 21.74
#